data_AF-A0A9D5VNQ0-F1
#
_entry.id   AF-A0A9D5VNQ0-F1
#
_cell.length_a   1.000
_cell.length_b   1.000
_cell.length_c   1.000
_cell.angle_alpha   90.00
_cell.angle_beta   90.00
_cell.angle_gamma   90.00
#
_symmetry.space_group_name_H-M   'P 1'
#
loop_
_entity.id
_entity.type
_entity.pdbx_description
1 polymer ?
#
loop_
_entity_poly.entity_id
_entity_poly.type
_entity_poly.pdbx_seq_one_letter_code
_entity_poly.pdbx_strand_id
1 'polypeptide(L)'
;MSNNMSNNMSNNKFSLPITSVIDLFSLKHWCLCTTISLLFLSAISCDIPRDRRFNARTGDSSSSDSDSNSNSSDKNTLAAGSNGNGESNSNINGSTGANSTPVASGQLNTTTGGSATLPQEFAHCGVYPPKYNFRHNLIGAFNICQSNESGSSKIIFQAQQNVTDYRLCFFATSFGSDGGSVMIGDPQCLFPSADRIHTLQLDTSRPNFAGKVANGVMIVKDSPYGEVTPYHLNPSAVTYTIAYSDCMEYMARTGDSLACERFKLKGSYVSVSFLDQW
;
A
#
# COMPACT_ATOMS: atom_id res chain seq x y z
N MET A 1 -60.85 -10.68 -13.83
CA MET A 1 -60.13 -11.60 -14.74
C MET A 1 -58.64 -11.42 -14.46
N SER A 2 -58.14 -11.89 -13.32
CA SER A 2 -57.39 -13.15 -13.16
C SER A 2 -56.46 -13.47 -14.33
N ASN A 3 -55.14 -13.38 -14.10
CA ASN A 3 -54.27 -14.54 -14.27
C ASN A 3 -53.01 -14.42 -13.40
N ASN A 4 -52.94 -15.36 -12.45
CA ASN A 4 -51.82 -15.76 -11.63
C ASN A 4 -50.76 -16.43 -12.52
N MET A 5 -49.49 -16.07 -12.39
CA MET A 5 -48.38 -16.97 -12.72
C MET A 5 -47.29 -16.84 -11.66
N SER A 6 -47.39 -17.78 -10.71
CA SER A 6 -46.38 -18.13 -9.72
C SER A 6 -45.42 -19.12 -10.38
N ASN A 7 -44.11 -18.85 -10.35
CA ASN A 7 -43.09 -19.84 -10.68
C ASN A 7 -42.02 -19.89 -9.58
N ASN A 8 -42.30 -20.83 -8.68
CA ASN A 8 -41.45 -21.66 -7.86
C ASN A 8 -40.03 -21.92 -8.42
N MET A 9 -38.98 -21.58 -7.67
CA MET A 9 -37.65 -22.19 -7.85
C MET A 9 -37.02 -22.57 -6.50
N SER A 10 -37.27 -23.83 -6.16
CA SER A 10 -36.44 -24.83 -5.47
C SER A 10 -35.28 -24.38 -4.58
N ASN A 11 -35.44 -24.66 -3.28
CA ASN A 11 -34.41 -24.78 -2.27
C ASN A 11 -33.51 -26.00 -2.53
N ASN A 12 -32.24 -25.80 -2.90
CA ASN A 12 -31.24 -26.87 -2.81
C ASN A 12 -30.62 -26.88 -1.40
N LYS A 13 -31.22 -27.64 -0.50
CA LYS A 13 -30.62 -28.10 0.76
C LYS A 13 -29.54 -29.13 0.41
N PHE A 14 -28.27 -28.77 0.58
CA PHE A 14 -27.18 -29.74 0.58
C PHE A 14 -27.07 -30.34 1.98
N SER A 15 -27.69 -31.50 2.17
CA SER A 15 -27.58 -32.32 3.39
C SER A 15 -26.44 -33.30 3.20
N LEU A 16 -25.31 -33.08 3.89
CA LEU A 16 -24.25 -34.07 3.99
C LEU A 16 -24.62 -35.13 5.05
N PRO A 17 -24.52 -36.43 4.74
CA PRO A 17 -24.72 -37.47 5.74
C PRO A 17 -23.53 -37.54 6.70
N ILE A 18 -23.82 -37.33 7.98
CA ILE A 18 -22.98 -37.73 9.10
C ILE A 18 -22.94 -39.26 9.09
N THR A 19 -21.82 -39.83 8.63
CA THR A 19 -21.48 -41.23 8.90
C THR A 19 -20.26 -41.23 9.81
N SER A 20 -20.54 -41.40 11.09
CA SER A 20 -19.60 -41.84 12.10
C SER A 20 -19.22 -43.29 11.80
N VAL A 21 -17.99 -43.52 11.35
CA VAL A 21 -17.35 -44.84 11.45
C VAL A 21 -16.04 -44.63 12.19
N ILE A 22 -16.05 -45.13 13.42
CA ILE A 22 -14.90 -45.23 14.30
C ILE A 22 -14.08 -46.40 13.76
N ASP A 23 -13.05 -46.12 12.96
CA ASP A 23 -12.04 -47.12 12.62
C ASP A 23 -10.98 -47.15 13.72
N LEU A 24 -11.18 -48.13 14.59
CA LEU A 24 -10.36 -48.48 15.73
C LEU A 24 -9.35 -49.54 15.28
N PHE A 25 -8.45 -49.21 14.35
CA PHE A 25 -7.35 -50.09 13.97
C PHE A 25 -6.06 -49.30 13.67
N SER A 26 -4.96 -49.83 14.17
CA SER A 26 -3.56 -49.41 13.92
C SER A 26 -2.92 -48.43 14.92
N LEU A 27 -3.13 -48.69 16.22
CA LEU A 27 -2.28 -48.18 17.30
C LEU A 27 -1.08 -49.12 17.57
N LYS A 28 -0.28 -49.44 16.53
CA LYS A 28 0.94 -50.27 16.69
C LYS A 28 2.18 -49.85 15.90
N HIS A 29 2.19 -48.68 15.23
CA HIS A 29 3.36 -48.23 14.45
C HIS A 29 3.99 -46.90 14.92
N TRP A 30 3.56 -46.33 16.05
CA TRP A 30 3.99 -45.00 16.51
C TRP A 30 5.02 -45.00 17.66
N CYS A 31 5.77 -46.08 17.85
CA CYS A 31 6.79 -46.13 18.92
C CYS A 31 8.21 -46.46 18.46
N LEU A 32 8.46 -46.64 17.15
CA LEU A 32 9.78 -47.01 16.64
C LEU A 32 10.37 -46.04 15.60
N CYS A 33 9.66 -44.94 15.26
CA CYS A 33 10.16 -43.95 14.29
C CYS A 33 10.65 -42.64 14.94
N THR A 34 10.62 -42.53 16.28
CA THR A 34 11.06 -41.32 17.01
C THR A 34 12.53 -41.36 17.43
N THR A 35 13.21 -42.51 17.31
CA THR A 35 14.65 -42.63 17.66
C THR A 35 15.60 -42.54 16.48
N ILE A 36 15.12 -42.65 15.23
CA ILE A 36 15.97 -42.55 14.01
C ILE A 36 16.00 -41.13 13.43
N SER A 37 15.10 -40.23 13.86
CA SER A 37 15.06 -38.84 13.36
C SER A 37 16.03 -37.88 14.06
N LEU A 38 16.78 -38.34 15.07
CA LEU A 38 17.76 -37.53 15.81
C LEU A 38 19.21 -37.66 15.30
N LEU A 39 19.47 -38.48 14.27
CA LEU A 39 20.83 -38.73 13.75
C LEU A 39 21.09 -38.17 12.33
N PHE A 40 20.12 -37.48 11.72
CA PHE A 40 20.27 -36.78 10.43
C PHE A 40 20.29 -35.24 10.55
N LEU A 41 20.51 -34.70 11.75
CA LEU A 41 20.57 -33.25 12.00
C LEU A 41 21.99 -32.67 12.04
N SER A 42 22.99 -33.30 11.40
CA SER A 42 24.39 -32.85 11.48
C SER A 42 25.13 -32.62 10.14
N ALA A 43 24.46 -32.65 8.98
CA ALA A 43 25.19 -32.48 7.71
C ALA A 43 24.41 -31.79 6.57
N ILE A 44 23.67 -30.72 6.85
CA ILE A 44 23.25 -29.78 5.81
C ILE A 44 23.69 -28.37 6.21
N SER A 45 24.99 -28.10 6.07
CA SER A 45 25.49 -26.76 5.80
C SER A 45 25.10 -26.40 4.36
N CYS A 46 23.88 -25.89 4.17
CA CYS A 46 23.58 -25.13 2.97
C CYS A 46 24.18 -23.74 3.16
N ASP A 47 25.37 -23.53 2.61
CA ASP A 47 25.83 -22.21 2.20
C ASP A 47 24.70 -21.58 1.36
N ILE A 48 24.02 -20.58 1.91
CA ILE A 48 23.16 -19.71 1.11
C ILE A 48 24.10 -19.05 0.10
N PRO A 49 23.83 -19.11 -1.22
CA PRO A 49 24.70 -18.47 -2.20
C PRO A 49 24.79 -16.99 -1.88
N ARG A 50 25.97 -16.63 -1.38
CA ARG A 50 26.44 -15.29 -1.16
C ARG A 50 26.38 -14.57 -2.51
N ASP A 51 25.48 -13.60 -2.59
CA ASP A 51 25.71 -12.34 -3.31
C ASP A 51 25.79 -12.45 -4.85
N ARG A 52 24.62 -12.44 -5.53
CA ARG A 52 24.55 -11.77 -6.82
C ARG A 52 24.44 -10.27 -6.56
N ARG A 53 25.57 -9.61 -6.35
CA ARG A 53 25.68 -8.16 -6.53
C ARG A 53 25.16 -7.84 -7.91
N PHE A 54 23.97 -7.28 -7.99
CA PHE A 54 23.54 -6.55 -9.16
C PHE A 54 24.35 -5.25 -9.18
N ASN A 55 25.54 -5.30 -9.78
CA ASN A 55 26.31 -4.11 -10.10
C ASN A 55 25.54 -3.33 -11.18
N ALA A 56 24.56 -2.52 -10.77
CA ALA A 56 24.05 -1.41 -11.56
C ALA A 56 24.93 -0.18 -11.31
N ARG A 57 26.24 -0.30 -11.58
CA ARG A 57 27.18 0.83 -11.70
C ARG A 57 28.28 0.46 -12.68
N THR A 58 28.04 0.77 -13.95
CA THR A 58 29.06 0.88 -14.99
C THR A 58 28.72 2.08 -15.86
N GLY A 59 29.60 3.08 -15.84
CA GLY A 59 29.76 4.20 -16.79
C GLY A 59 28.65 5.25 -16.76
N ASP A 60 28.86 6.55 -16.60
CA ASP A 60 30.03 7.34 -17.00
C ASP A 60 30.42 8.39 -15.96
N SER A 61 31.71 8.44 -15.73
CA SER A 61 32.46 9.52 -15.11
C SER A 61 32.79 10.58 -16.17
N SER A 62 32.29 11.80 -15.97
CA SER A 62 32.95 13.01 -16.48
C SER A 62 33.00 14.04 -15.35
N SER A 63 34.17 14.08 -14.71
CA SER A 63 34.65 15.14 -13.85
C SER A 63 34.74 16.47 -14.62
N SER A 64 34.09 17.50 -14.09
CA SER A 64 34.44 18.89 -14.38
C SER A 64 34.42 19.65 -13.06
N ASP A 65 35.61 19.78 -12.48
CA ASP A 65 35.92 20.73 -11.43
C ASP A 65 35.62 22.15 -11.92
N SER A 66 35.04 22.97 -11.06
CA SER A 66 35.09 24.43 -11.18
C SER A 66 35.03 25.01 -9.78
N ASP A 67 36.21 25.09 -9.17
CA ASP A 67 36.53 26.04 -8.13
C ASP A 67 36.30 27.47 -8.62
N SER A 68 35.56 28.27 -7.86
CA SER A 68 35.54 29.74 -7.96
C SER A 68 35.14 30.36 -6.63
N ASN A 69 36.14 30.36 -5.75
CA ASN A 69 36.48 31.39 -4.78
C ASN A 69 35.94 32.80 -5.10
N SER A 70 35.24 33.45 -4.15
CA SER A 70 35.39 34.89 -3.90
C SER A 70 34.74 35.34 -2.58
N ASN A 71 35.61 35.73 -1.65
CA ASN A 71 35.39 36.68 -0.55
C ASN A 71 34.62 37.94 -1.00
N SER A 72 33.88 38.57 -0.08
CA SER A 72 33.99 40.00 0.30
C SER A 72 32.77 40.40 1.14
N SER A 73 32.93 40.59 2.45
CA SER A 73 33.16 41.87 3.16
C SER A 73 31.88 42.63 3.51
N ASP A 74 31.69 42.78 4.81
CA ASP A 74 30.85 43.77 5.47
C ASP A 74 31.07 45.19 4.91
N LYS A 75 29.97 45.95 4.75
CA LYS A 75 29.97 47.39 5.06
C LYS A 75 28.57 47.97 5.20
N ASN A 76 28.35 48.42 6.42
CA ASN A 76 27.35 49.34 6.92
C ASN A 76 27.38 50.69 6.16
N THR A 77 26.23 51.19 5.69
CA THR A 77 26.02 52.63 5.41
C THR A 77 24.60 53.05 5.76
N LEU A 78 24.51 53.87 6.80
CA LEU A 78 23.41 54.77 7.12
C LEU A 78 23.34 55.86 6.04
N ALA A 79 22.15 56.14 5.52
CA ALA A 79 21.84 57.40 4.86
C ALA A 79 20.35 57.75 5.06
N ALA A 80 20.15 58.99 5.50
CA ALA A 80 18.90 59.58 5.89
C ALA A 80 18.18 60.26 4.71
N GLY A 81 16.84 60.36 4.84
CA GLY A 81 16.03 61.46 4.32
C GLY A 81 15.44 61.29 2.91
N SER A 82 14.11 61.21 2.81
CA SER A 82 13.28 62.42 2.60
C SER A 82 11.83 62.07 2.26
N ASN A 83 10.94 62.87 2.87
CA ASN A 83 9.51 63.10 2.66
C ASN A 83 8.82 62.56 1.39
N GLY A 84 7.69 61.90 1.61
CA GLY A 84 6.59 61.79 0.64
C GLY A 84 5.25 61.66 1.38
N ASN A 85 4.49 62.75 1.43
CA ASN A 85 3.09 62.76 1.84
C ASN A 85 2.26 61.91 0.86
N GLY A 86 1.51 60.96 1.39
CA GLY A 86 0.54 60.17 0.63
C GLY A 86 -0.53 59.62 1.55
N GLU A 87 -1.61 60.38 1.71
CA GLU A 87 -2.87 59.88 2.26
C GLU A 87 -3.36 58.71 1.41
N SER A 88 -3.54 57.54 2.03
CA SER A 88 -4.51 56.55 1.56
C SER A 88 -4.92 55.64 2.72
N ASN A 89 -6.11 55.97 3.20
CA ASN A 89 -6.98 55.22 4.07
C ASN A 89 -7.29 53.83 3.47
N SER A 90 -6.93 52.73 4.15
CA SER A 90 -7.74 51.51 4.11
C SER A 90 -7.37 50.56 5.26
N ASN A 91 -8.37 50.34 6.13
CA ASN A 91 -8.46 49.22 7.07
C ASN A 91 -8.28 47.88 6.35
N ILE A 92 -7.31 47.06 6.73
CA ILE A 92 -7.47 45.60 6.68
C ILE A 92 -6.82 44.96 7.92
N ASN A 93 -7.66 44.21 8.62
CA ASN A 93 -7.40 43.38 9.79
C ASN A 93 -6.19 42.45 9.65
N GLY A 94 -5.56 42.19 10.79
CA GLY A 94 -4.52 41.19 10.94
C GLY A 94 -5.00 39.77 10.58
N SER A 95 -4.05 38.98 10.08
CA SER A 95 -4.13 37.53 10.12
C SER A 95 -2.71 36.98 10.30
N THR A 96 -2.59 36.20 11.37
CA THR A 96 -1.40 35.52 11.87
C THR A 96 -0.80 34.55 10.87
N GLY A 97 0.53 34.47 10.86
CA GLY A 97 1.31 33.55 10.05
C GLY A 97 0.89 32.10 10.22
N ALA A 98 0.54 31.46 9.11
CA ALA A 98 0.43 30.02 9.01
C ALA A 98 1.70 29.50 8.33
N ASN A 99 2.44 28.72 9.11
CA ASN A 99 3.58 27.93 8.68
C ASN A 99 3.08 26.88 7.67
N SER A 100 3.48 27.01 6.41
CA SER A 100 3.09 26.09 5.34
C SER A 100 3.73 24.72 5.55
N THR A 101 2.96 23.77 6.06
CA THR A 101 3.25 22.34 5.97
C THR A 101 3.09 21.89 4.51
N PRO A 102 3.98 21.03 3.97
CA PRO A 102 3.82 20.49 2.63
C PRO A 102 2.62 19.55 2.61
N VAL A 103 1.61 19.91 1.83
CA VAL A 103 0.42 19.09 1.55
C VAL A 103 0.81 18.02 0.52
N ALA A 104 0.80 16.76 0.92
CA ALA A 104 0.91 15.63 0.00
C ALA A 104 -0.29 15.65 -0.97
N SER A 105 -0.02 15.95 -2.23
CA SER A 105 -1.02 16.07 -3.29
C SER A 105 -1.42 14.70 -3.82
N GLY A 106 -2.38 14.06 -3.14
CA GLY A 106 -3.20 12.99 -3.69
C GLY A 106 -4.61 13.52 -3.89
N GLN A 107 -4.99 13.85 -5.12
CA GLN A 107 -6.32 14.40 -5.39
C GLN A 107 -7.38 13.28 -5.26
N LEU A 108 -7.97 13.15 -4.07
CA LEU A 108 -9.05 12.20 -3.79
C LEU A 108 -10.38 12.73 -4.34
N ASN A 109 -10.71 12.37 -5.58
CA ASN A 109 -12.04 12.66 -6.13
C ASN A 109 -13.04 11.65 -5.56
N THR A 110 -13.88 12.12 -4.65
CA THR A 110 -14.88 11.30 -3.97
C THR A 110 -16.27 11.59 -4.54
N THR A 111 -16.78 10.71 -5.39
CA THR A 111 -18.17 10.79 -5.88
C THR A 111 -19.12 10.22 -4.82
N THR A 112 -20.06 11.03 -4.34
CA THR A 112 -21.05 10.61 -3.31
C THR A 112 -22.45 10.75 -3.88
N GLY A 113 -23.22 9.67 -3.84
CA GLY A 113 -24.68 9.72 -3.78
C GLY A 113 -25.40 10.17 -5.04
N GLY A 114 -25.91 9.21 -5.81
CA GLY A 114 -26.88 9.43 -6.88
C GLY A 114 -26.46 8.74 -8.16
N SER A 115 -26.80 7.46 -8.32
CA SER A 115 -26.55 6.62 -9.51
C SER A 115 -25.32 7.06 -10.33
N ALA A 116 -24.18 7.23 -9.64
CA ALA A 116 -22.99 7.78 -10.27
C ALA A 116 -22.53 6.72 -11.26
N THR A 117 -22.76 6.99 -12.55
CA THR A 117 -22.30 6.13 -13.62
C THR A 117 -20.80 5.97 -13.44
N LEU A 118 -20.37 4.74 -13.18
CA LEU A 118 -18.96 4.44 -13.01
C LEU A 118 -18.22 4.87 -14.30
N PRO A 119 -17.06 5.57 -14.20
CA PRO A 119 -16.31 5.95 -15.38
C PRO A 119 -16.05 4.74 -16.29
N GLN A 120 -16.09 4.94 -17.61
CA GLN A 120 -16.07 3.86 -18.58
C GLN A 120 -14.83 2.97 -18.44
N GLU A 121 -13.71 3.54 -17.99
CA GLU A 121 -12.46 2.83 -17.77
C GLU A 121 -12.54 1.76 -16.67
N PHE A 122 -13.57 1.80 -15.82
CA PHE A 122 -13.85 0.80 -14.78
C PHE A 122 -15.09 -0.07 -15.08
N ALA A 123 -15.66 0.02 -16.29
CA ALA A 123 -16.86 -0.75 -16.64
C ALA A 123 -16.68 -2.27 -16.51
N HIS A 124 -15.44 -2.76 -16.69
CA HIS A 124 -15.06 -4.17 -16.57
C HIS A 124 -15.05 -4.68 -15.12
N CYS A 125 -14.98 -3.80 -14.13
CA CYS A 125 -14.81 -4.15 -12.72
C CYS A 125 -16.04 -4.82 -12.08
N GLY A 126 -17.21 -4.74 -12.73
CA GLY A 126 -18.44 -5.37 -12.24
C GLY A 126 -18.87 -4.93 -10.83
N VAL A 127 -18.53 -3.70 -10.43
CA VAL A 127 -18.75 -3.19 -9.05
C VAL A 127 -20.23 -2.93 -8.76
N TYR A 128 -21.09 -2.91 -9.78
CA TYR A 128 -22.52 -2.75 -9.61
C TYR A 128 -23.32 -3.94 -10.21
N PRO A 129 -24.23 -4.56 -9.43
CA PRO A 129 -24.43 -4.38 -7.98
C PRO A 129 -23.18 -4.82 -7.18
N PRO A 130 -22.94 -4.26 -5.97
CA PRO A 130 -21.74 -4.57 -5.20
C PRO A 130 -21.72 -6.04 -4.78
N LYS A 131 -20.71 -6.78 -5.27
CA LYS A 131 -20.49 -8.20 -4.95
C LYS A 131 -19.50 -8.43 -3.81
N TYR A 132 -18.60 -7.47 -3.55
CA TYR A 132 -17.50 -7.55 -2.59
C TYR A 132 -16.63 -8.78 -2.83
N ASN A 133 -15.96 -8.80 -4.00
CA ASN A 133 -15.21 -9.95 -4.51
C ASN A 133 -14.03 -10.36 -3.60
N PHE A 134 -13.54 -9.45 -2.75
CA PHE A 134 -12.44 -9.71 -1.84
C PHE A 134 -12.89 -9.69 -0.39
N ARG A 135 -12.24 -10.49 0.46
CA ARG A 135 -12.44 -10.48 1.91
C ARG A 135 -11.11 -10.66 2.63
N HIS A 136 -10.84 -9.81 3.61
CA HIS A 136 -9.65 -9.87 4.44
C HIS A 136 -9.95 -9.46 5.88
N ASN A 137 -9.23 -10.01 6.87
CA ASN A 137 -9.45 -9.70 8.29
C ASN A 137 -9.22 -8.21 8.63
N LEU A 138 -8.35 -7.53 7.88
CA LEU A 138 -8.06 -6.11 8.06
C LEU A 138 -9.20 -5.20 7.61
N ILE A 139 -9.79 -5.47 6.44
CA ILE A 139 -10.73 -4.54 5.77
C ILE A 139 -12.19 -5.00 5.91
N GLY A 140 -12.40 -6.31 6.11
CA GLY A 140 -13.70 -6.96 5.89
C GLY A 140 -13.89 -7.34 4.42
N ALA A 141 -15.12 -7.30 3.93
CA ALA A 141 -15.41 -7.52 2.51
C ALA A 141 -15.25 -6.21 1.73
N PHE A 142 -14.64 -6.26 0.55
CA PHE A 142 -14.37 -5.08 -0.26
C PHE A 142 -14.31 -5.42 -1.77
N ASN A 143 -14.45 -4.40 -2.60
CA ASN A 143 -14.12 -4.42 -4.02
C ASN A 143 -12.89 -3.55 -4.25
N ILE A 144 -12.02 -3.99 -5.14
CA ILE A 144 -10.92 -3.20 -5.67
C ILE A 144 -10.71 -3.57 -7.13
N CYS A 145 -10.42 -2.58 -7.96
CA CYS A 145 -10.23 -2.78 -9.39
C CYS A 145 -9.37 -1.67 -9.98
N GLN A 146 -8.54 -2.01 -10.96
CA GLN A 146 -7.70 -1.06 -11.67
C GLN A 146 -8.42 -0.54 -12.93
N SER A 147 -8.09 0.67 -13.36
CA SER A 147 -8.52 1.19 -14.66
C SER A 147 -7.96 0.35 -15.81
N ASN A 148 -8.75 0.16 -16.87
CA ASN A 148 -8.31 -0.50 -18.11
C ASN A 148 -7.59 0.45 -19.08
N GLU A 149 -7.47 1.72 -18.72
CA GLU A 149 -6.75 2.71 -19.49
C GLU A 149 -5.24 2.38 -19.47
N SER A 150 -4.64 2.25 -20.66
CA SER A 150 -3.23 1.87 -20.80
C SER A 150 -2.31 2.82 -20.03
N GLY A 151 -1.48 2.26 -19.14
CA GLY A 151 -0.53 3.02 -18.32
C GLY A 151 -1.15 3.73 -17.12
N SER A 152 -2.45 3.58 -16.89
CA SER A 152 -3.12 4.19 -15.74
C SER A 152 -2.85 3.43 -14.44
N SER A 153 -2.45 4.17 -13.40
CA SER A 153 -2.36 3.66 -12.02
C SER A 153 -3.62 3.99 -11.20
N LYS A 154 -4.73 4.36 -11.86
CA LYS A 154 -5.99 4.62 -11.18
C LYS A 154 -6.64 3.31 -10.73
N ILE A 155 -7.14 3.32 -9.50
CA ILE A 155 -7.95 2.24 -8.94
C ILE A 155 -9.27 2.79 -8.40
N ILE A 156 -10.26 1.92 -8.32
CA ILE A 156 -11.43 2.11 -7.48
C ILE A 156 -11.38 1.18 -6.29
N PHE A 157 -11.85 1.65 -5.15
CA PHE A 157 -11.95 0.90 -3.91
C PHE A 157 -13.31 1.12 -3.25
N GLN A 158 -13.93 0.06 -2.76
CA GLN A 158 -15.21 0.12 -2.05
C GLN A 158 -15.20 -0.90 -0.90
N ALA A 159 -15.32 -0.43 0.33
CA ALA A 159 -15.46 -1.31 1.49
C ALA A 159 -16.95 -1.54 1.81
N GLN A 160 -17.30 -2.76 2.25
CA GLN A 160 -18.66 -3.06 2.72
C GLN A 160 -18.98 -2.36 4.05
N GLN A 161 -17.95 -2.08 4.86
CA GLN A 161 -18.09 -1.50 6.18
C GLN A 161 -17.31 -0.18 6.28
N ASN A 162 -17.77 0.71 7.15
CA ASN A 162 -17.04 1.92 7.48
C ASN A 162 -15.76 1.55 8.23
N VAL A 163 -14.66 2.20 7.88
CA VAL A 163 -13.43 2.13 8.67
C VAL A 163 -13.18 3.50 9.28
N THR A 164 -13.49 3.64 10.57
CA THR A 164 -13.42 4.91 11.30
C THR A 164 -12.15 5.08 12.13
N ASP A 165 -11.57 3.98 12.57
CA ASP A 165 -10.53 4.02 13.62
C ASP A 165 -9.11 4.18 13.04
N TYR A 166 -8.96 4.05 11.72
CA TYR A 166 -7.67 4.13 11.03
C TYR A 166 -7.88 4.43 9.55
N ARG A 167 -6.81 4.91 8.90
CA ARG A 167 -6.78 5.08 7.44
C ARG A 167 -6.32 3.79 6.78
N LEU A 168 -6.79 3.54 5.56
CA LEU A 168 -6.17 2.57 4.67
C LEU A 168 -5.21 3.31 3.75
N CYS A 169 -3.95 2.87 3.71
CA CYS A 169 -2.92 3.39 2.83
C CYS A 169 -2.63 2.37 1.72
N PHE A 170 -2.66 2.86 0.48
CA PHE A 170 -2.53 2.08 -0.74
C PHE A 170 -1.18 2.38 -1.39
N PHE A 171 -0.31 1.38 -1.41
CA PHE A 171 0.99 1.43 -2.08
C PHE A 171 0.89 0.81 -3.46
N ALA A 172 1.33 1.51 -4.50
CA ALA A 172 1.47 0.91 -5.82
C ALA A 172 2.52 -0.20 -5.79
N THR A 173 2.18 -1.36 -6.35
CA THR A 173 3.15 -2.45 -6.52
C THR A 173 3.26 -2.86 -7.99
N SER A 174 4.47 -3.31 -8.35
CA SER A 174 4.76 -3.96 -9.62
C SER A 174 5.12 -5.42 -9.36
N PHE A 175 4.30 -6.32 -9.89
CA PHE A 175 4.47 -7.77 -9.88
C PHE A 175 5.32 -8.21 -11.07
N GLY A 176 6.38 -8.96 -10.79
CA GLY A 176 7.22 -9.62 -11.77
C GLY A 176 6.65 -10.96 -12.23
N SER A 177 7.23 -11.53 -13.30
CA SER A 177 6.85 -12.84 -13.81
C SER A 177 7.18 -13.99 -12.86
N ASP A 178 8.05 -13.75 -11.88
CA ASP A 178 8.42 -14.67 -10.80
C ASP A 178 7.41 -14.64 -9.63
N GLY A 179 6.36 -13.83 -9.71
CA GLY A 179 5.39 -13.62 -8.63
C GLY A 179 5.90 -12.71 -7.51
N GLY A 180 7.14 -12.21 -7.61
CA GLY A 180 7.67 -11.20 -6.71
C GLY A 180 6.95 -9.86 -6.91
N SER A 181 6.84 -9.06 -5.86
CA SER A 181 6.28 -7.71 -5.95
C SER A 181 7.23 -6.68 -5.36
N VAL A 182 7.31 -5.51 -6.01
CA VAL A 182 8.08 -4.36 -5.55
C VAL A 182 7.18 -3.15 -5.40
N MET A 183 7.42 -2.35 -4.37
CA MET A 183 6.73 -1.07 -4.15
C MET A 183 7.33 0.00 -5.05
N ILE A 184 6.50 0.66 -5.85
CA ILE A 184 6.95 1.60 -6.90
C ILE A 184 6.52 3.06 -6.69
N GLY A 185 5.90 3.38 -5.56
CA GLY A 185 5.47 4.74 -5.24
C GLY A 185 5.09 4.92 -3.78
N ASP A 186 4.76 6.16 -3.44
CA ASP A 186 4.34 6.59 -2.11
C ASP A 186 2.89 6.18 -1.82
N PRO A 187 2.54 5.94 -0.55
CA PRO A 187 1.19 5.51 -0.18
C PRO A 187 0.17 6.63 -0.37
N GLN A 188 -0.99 6.27 -0.90
CA GLN A 188 -2.18 7.13 -0.90
C GLN A 188 -3.13 6.65 0.18
N CYS A 189 -3.52 7.52 1.12
CA CYS A 189 -4.29 7.12 2.29
C CYS A 189 -5.70 7.72 2.32
N LEU A 190 -6.71 6.94 2.71
CA LEU A 190 -8.08 7.44 2.91
C LEU A 190 -8.81 6.75 4.06
N PHE A 191 -9.89 7.37 4.52
CA PHE A 191 -10.88 6.77 5.42
C PHE A 191 -12.07 6.28 4.59
N PRO A 192 -12.20 4.96 4.34
CA PRO A 192 -13.26 4.47 3.49
C PRO A 192 -14.61 4.49 4.22
N SER A 193 -15.60 5.10 3.57
CA SER A 193 -17.01 4.96 3.94
C SER A 193 -17.60 3.68 3.33
N ALA A 194 -18.52 3.05 4.06
CA ALA A 194 -19.27 1.88 3.65
C ALA A 194 -20.00 2.15 2.33
N ASP A 195 -19.91 1.17 1.43
CA ASP A 195 -20.58 1.11 0.12
C ASP A 195 -20.25 2.28 -0.83
N ARG A 196 -19.31 3.16 -0.44
CA ARG A 196 -18.86 4.28 -1.26
C ARG A 196 -17.67 3.86 -2.10
N ILE A 197 -17.76 4.16 -3.39
CA ILE A 197 -16.65 3.97 -4.33
C ILE A 197 -15.71 5.17 -4.18
N HIS A 198 -14.44 4.89 -3.90
CA HIS A 198 -13.35 5.85 -3.86
C HIS A 198 -12.46 5.61 -5.07
N THR A 199 -12.16 6.66 -5.82
CA THR A 199 -11.18 6.60 -6.90
C THR A 199 -9.85 7.14 -6.39
N LEU A 200 -8.79 6.36 -6.53
CA LEU A 200 -7.43 6.76 -6.15
C LEU A 200 -6.52 6.71 -7.38
N GLN A 201 -5.67 7.72 -7.55
CA GLN A 201 -4.51 7.64 -8.43
C GLN A 201 -3.34 7.13 -7.60
N LEU A 202 -2.86 5.92 -7.86
CA LEU A 202 -1.70 5.40 -7.14
C LEU A 202 -0.44 6.14 -7.59
N ASP A 203 0.40 6.55 -6.64
CA ASP A 203 1.68 7.14 -6.98
C ASP A 203 2.63 6.06 -7.52
N THR A 204 3.40 6.39 -8.54
CA THR A 204 4.41 5.52 -9.16
C THR A 204 5.73 6.26 -9.35
N SER A 205 5.94 7.36 -8.61
CA SER A 205 7.08 8.27 -8.80
C SER A 205 8.32 7.90 -7.99
N ARG A 206 8.38 6.69 -7.43
CA ARG A 206 9.53 6.27 -6.60
C ARG A 206 10.83 6.26 -7.44
N PRO A 207 11.91 6.91 -6.96
CA PRO A 207 13.20 6.88 -7.64
C PRO A 207 13.68 5.45 -7.93
N ASN A 208 14.31 5.24 -9.07
CA ASN A 208 14.78 3.94 -9.58
C ASN A 208 13.68 2.94 -10.02
N PHE A 209 12.41 3.32 -9.93
CA PHE A 209 11.28 2.53 -10.44
C PHE A 209 10.53 3.23 -11.57
N ALA A 210 11.10 4.29 -12.14
CA ALA A 210 10.54 4.99 -13.30
C ALA A 210 10.28 4.01 -14.46
N GLY A 211 9.08 4.11 -15.05
CA GLY A 211 8.64 3.23 -16.15
C GLY A 211 8.10 1.87 -15.71
N LYS A 212 8.11 1.54 -14.41
CA LYS A 212 7.38 0.37 -13.90
C LYS A 212 5.89 0.65 -13.91
N VAL A 213 5.12 -0.33 -14.38
CA VAL A 213 3.65 -0.27 -14.36
C VAL A 213 3.15 -0.76 -13.01
N ALA A 214 2.24 0.00 -12.41
CA ALA A 214 1.46 -0.45 -11.26
C ALA A 214 0.47 -1.51 -11.78
N ASN A 215 0.73 -2.78 -11.49
CA ASN A 215 -0.16 -3.90 -11.82
C ASN A 215 -0.63 -4.61 -10.54
N GLY A 216 -0.57 -3.88 -9.43
CA GLY A 216 -0.95 -4.36 -8.12
C GLY A 216 -0.99 -3.23 -7.10
N VAL A 217 -1.55 -3.56 -5.95
CA VAL A 217 -1.61 -2.67 -4.81
C VAL A 217 -1.41 -3.44 -3.52
N MET A 218 -0.74 -2.80 -2.58
CA MET A 218 -0.68 -3.27 -1.21
C MET A 218 -1.41 -2.27 -0.30
N ILE A 219 -2.35 -2.78 0.48
CA ILE A 219 -3.20 -2.00 1.38
C ILE A 219 -2.75 -2.25 2.81
N VAL A 220 -2.41 -1.20 3.53
CA VAL A 220 -1.92 -1.26 4.92
C VAL A 220 -2.83 -0.42 5.80
N LYS A 221 -3.06 -0.89 7.02
CA LYS A 221 -3.71 -0.10 8.07
C LYS A 221 -2.74 0.95 8.60
N ASP A 222 -3.08 2.22 8.48
CA ASP A 222 -2.32 3.31 9.07
C ASP A 222 -2.74 3.50 10.53
N SER A 223 -2.18 2.65 11.39
CA SER A 223 -2.27 2.79 12.84
C SER A 223 -0.87 2.75 13.46
N PRO A 224 -0.71 3.20 14.71
CA PRO A 224 0.54 3.00 15.44
C PRO A 224 0.97 1.53 15.38
N TYR A 225 2.25 1.31 15.04
CA TYR A 225 2.84 -0.03 14.91
C TYR A 225 2.95 -0.73 16.28
N GLY A 226 3.20 0.05 17.34
CA GLY A 226 3.21 -0.42 18.72
C GLY A 226 4.45 -1.23 19.11
N GLU A 227 5.33 -1.59 18.18
CA GLU A 227 6.56 -2.35 18.44
C GLU A 227 7.83 -1.52 18.16
N VAL A 228 8.81 -1.61 19.06
CA VAL A 228 9.96 -0.67 19.16
C VAL A 228 11.21 -1.14 18.37
N THR A 229 11.18 -2.29 17.69
CA THR A 229 12.40 -2.91 17.13
C THR A 229 12.20 -3.45 15.71
N PRO A 230 13.17 -3.33 14.79
CA PRO A 230 14.56 -2.88 14.97
C PRO A 230 14.82 -1.38 14.71
N TYR A 231 13.81 -0.58 14.42
CA TYR A 231 14.04 0.75 13.83
C TYR A 231 14.54 1.85 14.78
N HIS A 232 14.72 1.60 16.10
CA HIS A 232 15.09 2.63 17.10
C HIS A 232 14.20 3.89 17.08
N LEU A 233 13.05 3.81 16.44
CA LEU A 233 12.09 4.90 16.36
C LEU A 233 11.16 4.82 17.58
N ASN A 234 10.70 5.98 18.03
CA ASN A 234 9.70 6.06 19.10
C ASN A 234 8.45 5.26 18.66
N PRO A 235 8.03 4.21 19.39
CA PRO A 235 7.03 3.26 18.92
C PRO A 235 5.64 3.87 18.74
N SER A 236 5.39 5.03 19.36
CA SER A 236 4.18 5.82 19.19
C SER A 236 4.21 6.71 17.94
N ALA A 237 5.40 6.97 17.38
CA ALA A 237 5.59 7.82 16.20
C ALA A 237 5.62 7.02 14.89
N VAL A 238 5.77 5.69 14.95
CA VAL A 238 5.83 4.84 13.77
C VAL A 238 4.48 4.21 13.50
N THR A 239 3.89 4.49 12.34
CA THR A 239 2.74 3.76 11.84
C THR A 239 3.18 2.56 10.99
N TYR A 240 2.31 1.58 10.79
CA TYR A 240 2.59 0.47 9.86
C TYR A 240 2.96 0.96 8.46
N THR A 241 2.40 2.09 8.01
CA THR A 241 2.72 2.72 6.72
C THR A 241 4.19 3.12 6.65
N ILE A 242 4.68 3.87 7.65
CA ILE A 242 6.09 4.31 7.73
C ILE A 242 7.00 3.10 7.83
N ALA A 243 6.67 2.19 8.75
CA ALA A 243 7.53 1.06 9.03
C ALA A 243 7.63 0.09 7.84
N TYR A 244 6.55 -0.08 7.08
CA TYR A 244 6.59 -0.81 5.82
C TYR A 244 7.45 -0.10 4.77
N SER A 245 7.31 1.22 4.62
CA SER A 245 8.13 2.01 3.69
C SER A 245 9.62 1.87 4.01
N ASP A 246 9.99 2.05 5.28
CA ASP A 246 11.36 1.87 5.79
C ASP A 246 11.88 0.45 5.52
N CYS A 247 11.00 -0.53 5.67
CA CYS A 247 11.34 -1.91 5.39
C CYS A 247 11.65 -2.17 3.92
N MET A 248 10.80 -1.67 3.03
CA MET A 248 11.00 -1.79 1.59
C MET A 248 12.24 -1.03 1.13
N GLU A 249 12.57 0.10 1.76
CA GLU A 249 13.83 0.80 1.50
C GLU A 249 15.03 -0.01 2.01
N TYR A 250 14.95 -0.58 3.21
CA TYR A 250 15.99 -1.45 3.76
C TYR A 250 16.26 -2.63 2.82
N MET A 251 15.22 -3.38 2.44
CA MET A 251 15.32 -4.48 1.47
C MET A 251 15.94 -4.04 0.14
N ALA A 252 15.55 -2.87 -0.38
CA ALA A 252 16.12 -2.36 -1.63
C ALA A 252 17.62 -2.05 -1.53
N ARG A 253 18.10 -1.62 -0.35
CA ARG A 253 19.51 -1.30 -0.12
C ARG A 253 20.37 -2.52 0.22
N THR A 254 19.84 -3.47 1.02
CA THR A 254 20.63 -4.58 1.58
C THR A 254 20.37 -5.92 0.92
N GLY A 255 19.22 -6.08 0.24
CA GLY A 255 18.73 -7.36 -0.25
C GLY A 255 18.20 -8.29 0.84
N ASP A 256 18.21 -7.87 2.11
CA ASP A 256 17.81 -8.70 3.25
C ASP A 256 16.31 -8.52 3.58
N SER A 257 15.54 -9.60 3.43
CA SER A 257 14.11 -9.65 3.69
C SER A 257 13.72 -9.80 5.15
N LEU A 258 14.66 -10.13 6.06
CA LEU A 258 14.38 -10.42 7.47
C LEU A 258 13.71 -9.25 8.18
N ALA A 259 14.07 -8.02 7.82
CA ALA A 259 13.43 -6.81 8.35
C ALA A 259 11.93 -6.78 8.02
N CYS A 260 11.53 -7.30 6.84
CA CYS A 260 10.15 -7.24 6.35
C CYS A 260 9.33 -8.47 6.73
N GLU A 261 9.97 -9.57 7.12
CA GLU A 261 9.26 -10.73 7.62
C GLU A 261 8.45 -10.42 8.88
N ARG A 262 8.91 -9.50 9.73
CA ARG A 262 8.15 -9.04 10.91
C ARG A 262 6.83 -8.37 10.53
N PHE A 263 6.80 -7.62 9.42
CA PHE A 263 5.54 -7.06 8.88
C PHE A 263 4.61 -8.16 8.37
N LYS A 264 5.16 -9.16 7.67
CA LYS A 264 4.39 -10.30 7.15
C LYS A 264 3.72 -11.10 8.26
N LEU A 265 4.43 -11.36 9.34
CA LEU A 265 3.94 -12.19 10.45
C LEU A 265 2.72 -11.60 11.17
N LYS A 266 2.50 -10.28 11.13
CA LYS A 266 1.35 -9.65 11.76
C LYS A 266 0.08 -9.66 10.92
N GLY A 267 0.17 -9.98 9.63
CA GLY A 267 -0.99 -10.00 8.73
C GLY A 267 -1.66 -8.63 8.56
N SER A 268 -0.92 -7.54 8.79
CA SER A 268 -1.45 -6.17 8.81
C SER A 268 -1.50 -5.51 7.42
N TYR A 269 -1.46 -6.31 6.35
CA TYR A 269 -1.58 -5.81 4.98
C TYR A 269 -2.39 -6.76 4.09
N VAL A 270 -2.91 -6.21 3.00
CA VAL A 270 -3.55 -6.95 1.92
C VAL A 270 -2.76 -6.69 0.65
N SER A 271 -2.39 -7.73 -0.08
CA SER A 271 -1.78 -7.58 -1.40
C SER A 271 -2.75 -8.07 -2.46
N VAL A 272 -3.00 -7.24 -3.47
CA VAL A 272 -3.88 -7.56 -4.59
C VAL A 272 -3.10 -7.37 -5.88
N SER A 273 -2.99 -8.45 -6.66
CA SER A 273 -2.49 -8.42 -8.03
C SER A 273 -3.63 -8.08 -8.98
N PHE A 274 -3.38 -7.20 -9.95
CA PHE A 274 -4.32 -6.88 -11.02
C PHE A 274 -4.01 -7.65 -12.30
N LEU A 275 -2.95 -8.47 -12.33
CA LEU A 275 -2.59 -9.27 -13.50
C LEU A 275 -3.67 -10.31 -13.85
N ASP A 276 -4.40 -10.79 -12.86
CA ASP A 276 -5.43 -11.83 -13.02
C ASP A 276 -6.85 -11.25 -13.22
N GLN A 277 -6.99 -9.92 -13.30
CA GLN A 277 -8.28 -9.25 -13.44
C GLN A 277 -8.70 -8.99 -14.90
N TRP A 278 -7.87 -9.39 -15.87
CA TRP A 278 -8.04 -9.15 -17.30
C TRP A 278 -8.30 -10.44 -18.08
#